data_AF-A0A7Y9JCG0-F1
#
_entry.id   AF-A0A7Y9JCG0-F1
#
_cell.length_a   1.000
_cell.length_b   1.000
_cell.length_c   1.000
_cell.angle_alpha   90.00
_cell.angle_beta   90.00
_cell.angle_gamma   90.00
#
_symmetry.space_group_name_H-M   'P 1'
#
loop_
_entity.id
_entity.type
_entity.pdbx_description
1 polymer ?
#
loop_
_entity_poly.entity_id
_entity_poly.type
_entity_poly.pdbx_seq_one_letter_code
_entity_poly.pdbx_strand_id
1 'polypeptide(L)'
;MSYLDDAKKRLTDGIDALKNVVLDAQRAKIEAETLDGVVELVALRAFSLLETYLEELFYLCMLLQHGAACIAPVLPVSSRAEVELLIYSDGRRRESFLTWLPYDASLDRADAYLVRGEPYSWLRNRPVEVAALKELTVVRNAVAHPSAHAATFLSDLAKDKGYQVTRPADYLKSLRTGSWEVLLMLTQVSVIATALAETSELGADAILQPEASFQAGQKAPAGTFACTHCGEEKTIEVRAKLGTCPSCGVTERCAECGHTKASSTTWARRLV
;
A
#
# COMPACT_ATOMS: atom_id res chain seq x y z
N MET A 1 23.23 -3.62 -13.69
CA MET A 1 22.20 -2.92 -12.90
C MET A 1 20.87 -3.40 -13.45
N SER A 2 19.99 -3.99 -12.63
CA SER A 2 18.71 -4.49 -13.13
C SER A 2 17.76 -3.32 -13.42
N TYR A 3 16.79 -3.49 -14.32
CA TYR A 3 15.78 -2.46 -14.58
C TYR A 3 14.98 -2.08 -13.32
N LEU A 4 14.82 -3.05 -12.40
CA LEU A 4 14.18 -2.84 -11.11
C LEU A 4 15.02 -1.95 -10.19
N ASP A 5 16.34 -2.18 -10.12
CA ASP A 5 17.26 -1.33 -9.35
C ASP A 5 17.21 0.12 -9.87
N ASP A 6 17.15 0.28 -11.19
CA ASP A 6 17.06 1.60 -11.82
C ASP A 6 15.74 2.32 -11.49
N ALA A 7 14.61 1.62 -11.54
CA ALA A 7 13.30 2.17 -11.17
C ALA A 7 13.26 2.56 -9.69
N LYS A 8 13.72 1.67 -8.80
CA LYS A 8 13.85 1.92 -7.36
C LYS A 8 14.75 3.12 -7.10
N LYS A 9 15.92 3.19 -7.74
CA LYS A 9 16.88 4.29 -7.59
C LYS A 9 16.28 5.63 -8.02
N ARG A 10 15.59 5.70 -9.17
CA ARG A 10 14.93 6.92 -9.64
C ARG A 10 13.90 7.44 -8.64
N LEU A 11 13.10 6.56 -8.05
CA LEU A 11 12.14 6.93 -7.03
C LEU A 11 12.84 7.42 -5.76
N THR A 12 13.77 6.65 -5.21
CA THR A 12 14.46 7.00 -3.96
C THR A 12 15.22 8.32 -4.08
N ASP A 13 16.01 8.50 -5.14
CA ASP A 13 16.74 9.75 -5.40
C ASP A 13 15.76 10.93 -5.55
N GLY A 14 14.63 10.71 -6.24
CA GLY A 14 13.58 11.72 -6.40
C GLY A 14 12.93 12.11 -5.07
N ILE A 15 12.62 11.13 -4.21
CA ILE A 15 12.03 11.38 -2.89
C ILE A 15 13.02 12.09 -1.97
N ASP A 16 14.30 11.72 -1.97
CA ASP A 16 15.32 12.37 -1.15
C ASP A 16 15.59 13.81 -1.61
N ALA A 17 15.58 14.08 -2.91
CA ALA A 17 15.60 15.43 -3.44
C ALA A 17 14.40 16.26 -2.94
N LEU A 18 13.19 15.69 -2.94
CA LEU A 18 11.99 16.34 -2.43
C LEU A 18 12.04 16.61 -0.92
N LYS A 19 12.59 15.68 -0.12
CA LYS A 19 12.82 15.90 1.32
C LYS A 19 13.75 17.09 1.54
N ASN A 20 14.84 17.17 0.77
CA ASN A 20 15.78 18.29 0.87
C ASN A 20 15.12 19.62 0.53
N VAL A 21 14.27 19.68 -0.51
CA VAL A 21 13.49 20.89 -0.84
C VAL A 21 12.64 21.36 0.34
N VAL A 22 11.93 20.45 1.04
CA VAL A 22 11.12 20.82 2.21
C VAL A 22 12.00 21.32 3.36
N LEU A 23 13.10 20.64 3.65
CA LEU A 23 14.02 21.02 4.74
C LEU A 23 14.71 22.35 4.46
N ASP A 24 15.09 22.61 3.22
CA ASP A 24 15.70 23.89 2.81
C ASP A 24 14.68 25.03 2.87
N ALA A 25 13.44 24.80 2.43
CA ALA A 25 12.35 25.77 2.55
C ALA A 25 12.07 26.15 4.02
N GLN A 26 12.09 25.16 4.93
CA GLN A 26 11.96 25.40 6.38
C GLN A 26 13.10 26.27 6.93
N ARG A 27 14.35 25.99 6.53
CA ARG A 27 15.54 26.72 7.00
C ARG A 27 15.62 28.13 6.44
N ALA A 28 15.21 28.32 5.19
CA ALA A 28 15.26 29.60 4.49
C ALA A 28 14.26 30.64 5.01
N LYS A 29 13.31 30.25 5.87
CA LYS A 29 12.27 31.14 6.44
C LYS A 29 11.52 31.92 5.34
N ILE A 30 11.19 31.25 4.25
CA ILE A 30 10.38 31.83 3.17
C ILE A 30 8.99 32.22 3.67
N GLU A 31 8.31 33.08 2.92
CA GLU A 31 6.94 33.50 3.22
C GLU A 31 6.00 32.29 3.34
N ALA A 32 5.04 32.36 4.28
CA ALA A 32 4.17 31.24 4.63
C ALA A 32 3.38 30.70 3.42
N GLU A 33 2.87 31.59 2.57
CA GLU A 33 2.13 31.20 1.36
C GLU A 33 3.03 30.49 0.34
N THR A 34 4.29 30.93 0.21
CA THR A 34 5.26 30.25 -0.66
C THR A 34 5.58 28.87 -0.11
N LEU A 35 5.76 28.74 1.22
CA LEU A 35 5.98 27.47 1.88
C LEU A 35 4.83 26.49 1.69
N ASP A 36 3.59 26.98 1.72
CA ASP A 36 2.40 26.18 1.43
C ASP A 36 2.43 25.61 0.02
N GLY A 37 2.71 26.46 -0.97
CA GLY A 37 2.84 26.04 -2.36
C GLY A 37 3.96 25.01 -2.56
N VAL A 38 5.10 25.19 -1.87
CA VAL A 38 6.22 24.24 -1.92
C VAL A 38 5.82 22.87 -1.36
N VAL A 39 5.20 22.80 -0.18
CA VAL A 39 4.85 21.50 0.41
C VAL A 39 3.75 20.77 -0.39
N GLU A 40 2.77 21.51 -0.91
CA GLU A 40 1.72 20.97 -1.77
C GLU A 40 2.28 20.43 -3.08
N LEU A 41 3.19 21.19 -3.73
CA LEU A 41 3.87 20.74 -4.96
C LEU A 41 4.76 19.52 -4.71
N VAL A 42 5.49 19.50 -3.60
CA VAL A 42 6.30 18.35 -3.19
C VAL A 42 5.44 17.10 -3.03
N ALA A 43 4.29 17.21 -2.37
CA ALA A 43 3.36 16.10 -2.19
C ALA A 43 2.84 15.56 -3.53
N LEU A 44 2.43 16.44 -4.47
CA LEU A 44 2.01 16.03 -5.81
C LEU A 44 3.14 15.34 -6.59
N ARG A 45 4.36 15.86 -6.47
CA ARG A 45 5.51 15.29 -7.19
C ARG A 45 5.87 13.91 -6.65
N ALA A 46 5.84 13.72 -5.33
CA ALA A 46 6.06 12.43 -4.69
C ALA A 46 5.04 11.38 -5.14
N PHE A 47 3.76 11.76 -5.20
CA PHE A 47 2.70 10.90 -5.71
C PHE A 47 2.96 10.49 -7.16
N SER A 48 3.32 11.45 -8.03
CA SER A 48 3.62 11.17 -9.44
C SER A 48 4.80 10.21 -9.59
N LEU A 49 5.85 10.35 -8.76
CA LEU A 49 6.98 9.43 -8.74
C LEU A 49 6.55 8.03 -8.30
N LEU A 50 5.71 7.92 -7.26
CA LEU A 50 5.19 6.64 -6.80
C LEU A 50 4.33 5.95 -7.87
N GLU A 51 3.40 6.67 -8.52
CA GLU A 51 2.59 6.09 -9.59
C GLU A 51 3.43 5.60 -10.76
N THR A 52 4.43 6.40 -11.18
CA THR A 52 5.37 6.00 -12.23
C THR A 52 6.14 4.74 -11.83
N TYR A 53 6.60 4.67 -10.57
CA TYR A 53 7.30 3.51 -10.05
C TYR A 53 6.41 2.25 -10.01
N LEU A 54 5.17 2.37 -9.52
CA LEU A 54 4.20 1.26 -9.52
C LEU A 54 3.90 0.81 -10.95
N GLU A 55 3.73 1.74 -11.89
CA GLU A 55 3.56 1.40 -13.30
C GLU A 55 4.74 0.59 -13.82
N GLU A 56 5.96 1.12 -13.69
CA GLU A 56 7.18 0.47 -14.17
C GLU A 56 7.36 -0.91 -13.54
N LEU A 57 7.15 -1.02 -12.22
CA LEU A 57 7.22 -2.29 -11.50
C LEU A 57 6.26 -3.31 -12.09
N PHE A 58 5.01 -2.93 -12.35
CA PHE A 58 4.02 -3.83 -12.95
C PHE A 58 4.48 -4.36 -14.31
N TYR A 59 4.98 -3.48 -15.19
CA TYR A 59 5.50 -3.90 -16.49
C TYR A 59 6.72 -4.83 -16.35
N LEU A 60 7.62 -4.56 -15.39
CA LEU A 60 8.76 -5.43 -15.11
C LEU A 60 8.30 -6.82 -14.63
N CYS A 61 7.27 -6.91 -13.80
CA CYS A 61 6.68 -8.19 -13.39
C CYS A 61 6.07 -8.93 -14.58
N MET A 62 5.28 -8.23 -15.41
CA MET A 62 4.63 -8.83 -16.58
C MET A 62 5.62 -9.35 -17.62
N LEU A 63 6.76 -8.66 -17.80
CA LEU A 63 7.79 -9.02 -18.76
C LEU A 63 8.86 -9.97 -18.20
N LEU A 64 8.68 -10.50 -16.98
CA LEU A 64 9.65 -11.34 -16.28
C LEU A 64 11.03 -10.67 -16.10
N GLN A 65 11.06 -9.33 -16.04
CA GLN A 65 12.26 -8.51 -15.87
C GLN A 65 12.50 -8.08 -14.42
N HIS A 66 11.61 -8.45 -13.50
CA HIS A 66 11.76 -8.19 -12.06
C HIS A 66 12.95 -8.95 -11.43
N GLY A 67 13.36 -10.08 -11.99
CA GLY A 67 14.45 -10.90 -11.47
C GLY A 67 14.09 -11.83 -10.31
N ALA A 68 12.84 -11.81 -9.83
CA ALA A 68 12.33 -12.74 -8.83
C ALA A 68 11.60 -13.91 -9.51
N ALA A 69 12.01 -15.15 -9.25
CA ALA A 69 11.43 -16.32 -9.91
C ALA A 69 9.97 -16.59 -9.53
N CYS A 70 9.52 -16.12 -8.36
CA CYS A 70 8.14 -16.28 -7.88
C CYS A 70 7.16 -15.22 -8.44
N ILE A 71 7.69 -14.13 -9.02
CA ILE A 71 6.89 -13.03 -9.55
C ILE A 71 6.79 -13.19 -11.06
N ALA A 72 5.61 -13.57 -11.53
CA ALA A 72 5.37 -13.89 -12.94
C ALA A 72 3.97 -13.47 -13.38
N PRO A 73 3.75 -13.20 -14.68
CA PRO A 73 2.41 -12.98 -15.20
C PRO A 73 1.61 -14.28 -15.22
N VAL A 74 0.28 -14.17 -15.06
CA VAL A 74 -0.67 -15.28 -15.26
C VAL A 74 -0.69 -15.72 -16.72
N LEU A 75 -0.58 -14.77 -17.64
CA LEU A 75 -0.49 -15.00 -19.09
C LEU A 75 0.87 -14.50 -19.60
N PRO A 76 1.70 -15.34 -20.23
CA PRO A 76 2.95 -14.90 -20.82
C PRO A 76 2.74 -13.80 -21.87
N VAL A 77 3.55 -12.76 -21.80
CA VAL A 77 3.57 -11.60 -22.70
C VAL A 77 5.01 -11.27 -23.04
N SER A 78 5.25 -10.81 -24.26
CA SER A 78 6.61 -10.60 -24.80
C SER A 78 6.98 -9.13 -24.93
N SER A 79 6.00 -8.22 -24.87
CA SER A 79 6.25 -6.79 -25.06
C SER A 79 5.33 -5.90 -24.23
N ARG A 80 5.77 -4.67 -23.99
CA ARG A 80 4.96 -3.64 -23.32
C ARG A 80 3.65 -3.36 -24.06
N ALA A 81 3.65 -3.39 -25.39
CA ALA A 81 2.45 -3.18 -26.20
C ALA A 81 1.41 -4.30 -26.01
N GLU A 82 1.85 -5.56 -25.83
CA GLU A 82 0.95 -6.67 -25.50
C GLU A 82 0.35 -6.52 -24.10
N VAL A 83 1.16 -6.10 -23.12
CA VAL A 83 0.69 -5.80 -21.75
C VAL A 83 -0.35 -4.68 -21.80
N GLU A 84 -0.07 -3.59 -22.51
CA GLU A 84 -1.01 -2.49 -22.69
C GLU A 84 -2.30 -2.97 -23.35
N LEU A 85 -2.23 -3.69 -24.46
CA LEU A 85 -3.42 -4.26 -25.11
C LEU A 85 -4.23 -5.12 -24.14
N LEU A 86 -3.59 -5.95 -23.34
CA LEU A 86 -4.24 -6.82 -22.35
C LEU A 86 -4.97 -6.02 -21.26
N ILE A 87 -4.37 -4.93 -20.76
CA ILE A 87 -4.97 -4.10 -19.70
C ILE A 87 -6.03 -3.14 -20.27
N TYR A 88 -5.85 -2.63 -21.50
CA TYR A 88 -6.80 -1.72 -22.15
C TYR A 88 -8.00 -2.44 -22.75
N SER A 89 -7.88 -3.74 -23.06
CA SER A 89 -9.00 -4.55 -23.59
C SER A 89 -9.93 -5.09 -22.49
N ASP A 90 -9.61 -4.92 -21.21
CA ASP A 90 -10.51 -5.30 -20.13
C ASP A 90 -11.75 -4.40 -20.12
N GLY A 91 -12.89 -4.97 -20.57
CA GLY A 91 -14.18 -4.30 -20.66
C GLY A 91 -14.77 -3.81 -19.33
N ARG A 92 -14.06 -4.04 -18.21
CA ARG A 92 -14.42 -3.53 -16.88
C ARG A 92 -13.94 -2.10 -16.61
N ARG A 93 -13.13 -1.53 -17.51
CA ARG A 93 -12.56 -0.18 -17.31
C ARG A 93 -13.58 0.93 -17.44
N ARG A 94 -13.53 1.86 -16.49
CA ARG A 94 -14.29 3.12 -16.49
C ARG A 94 -13.47 4.33 -16.95
N GLU A 95 -12.15 4.25 -16.86
CA GLU A 95 -11.22 5.37 -17.14
C GLU A 95 -10.43 5.13 -18.43
N SER A 96 -10.17 6.22 -19.17
CA SER A 96 -9.43 6.20 -20.43
C SER A 96 -7.92 6.05 -20.25
N PHE A 97 -7.41 6.22 -19.03
CA PHE A 97 -5.98 6.15 -18.69
C PHE A 97 -5.75 5.18 -17.52
N LEU A 98 -4.50 4.73 -17.32
CA LEU A 98 -4.13 3.86 -16.19
C LEU A 98 -3.88 4.73 -14.97
N THR A 99 -4.52 4.41 -13.85
CA THR A 99 -4.26 5.04 -12.55
C THR A 99 -3.70 4.01 -11.57
N TRP A 100 -2.57 4.27 -10.93
CA TRP A 100 -1.96 3.30 -10.00
C TRP A 100 -2.36 3.58 -8.55
N LEU A 101 -3.03 4.71 -8.31
CA LEU A 101 -3.66 5.06 -7.05
C LEU A 101 -5.13 5.47 -7.29
N PRO A 102 -6.09 5.14 -6.40
CA PRO A 102 -5.92 4.44 -5.11
C PRO A 102 -5.36 3.02 -5.27
N TYR A 103 -4.58 2.59 -4.27
CA TYR A 103 -3.80 1.34 -4.35
C TYR A 103 -4.64 0.08 -4.57
N ASP A 104 -5.91 0.10 -4.17
CA ASP A 104 -6.86 -0.99 -4.46
C ASP A 104 -6.95 -1.28 -5.97
N ALA A 105 -6.88 -0.25 -6.83
CA ALA A 105 -6.86 -0.44 -8.29
C ALA A 105 -5.59 -1.17 -8.78
N SER A 106 -4.45 -0.93 -8.12
CA SER A 106 -3.20 -1.66 -8.39
C SER A 106 -3.29 -3.11 -7.92
N LEU A 107 -3.90 -3.35 -6.76
CA LEU A 107 -4.14 -4.70 -6.25
C LEU A 107 -5.08 -5.50 -7.15
N ASP A 108 -6.15 -4.88 -7.65
CA ASP A 108 -7.10 -5.54 -8.57
C ASP A 108 -6.41 -5.95 -9.88
N ARG A 109 -5.55 -5.09 -10.44
CA ARG A 109 -4.74 -5.45 -11.62
C ARG A 109 -3.74 -6.54 -11.31
N ALA A 110 -3.03 -6.45 -10.19
CA ALA A 110 -2.08 -7.47 -9.80
C ALA A 110 -2.78 -8.83 -9.62
N ASP A 111 -3.93 -8.89 -8.96
CA ASP A 111 -4.71 -10.13 -8.81
C ASP A 111 -5.19 -10.69 -10.16
N ALA A 112 -5.46 -9.83 -11.14
CA ALA A 112 -5.91 -10.25 -12.46
C ALA A 112 -4.77 -10.79 -13.35
N TYR A 113 -3.58 -10.21 -13.25
CA TYR A 113 -2.52 -10.40 -14.25
C TYR A 113 -1.22 -11.01 -13.70
N LEU A 114 -0.99 -11.02 -12.38
CA LEU A 114 0.21 -11.54 -11.75
C LEU A 114 -0.13 -12.76 -10.88
N VAL A 115 0.77 -13.75 -10.88
CA VAL A 115 0.66 -14.93 -10.03
C VAL A 115 0.64 -14.46 -8.57
N ARG A 116 -0.43 -14.83 -7.84
CA ARG A 116 -0.69 -14.42 -6.43
C ARG A 116 -0.76 -12.90 -6.20
N GLY A 117 -0.85 -12.11 -7.27
CA GLY A 117 -0.82 -10.64 -7.19
C GLY A 117 0.50 -10.06 -6.68
N GLU A 118 1.58 -10.84 -6.67
CA GLU A 118 2.89 -10.40 -6.15
C GLU A 118 3.59 -9.48 -7.16
N PRO A 119 4.35 -8.46 -6.70
CA PRO A 119 4.66 -8.12 -5.31
C PRO A 119 3.59 -7.26 -4.60
N TYR A 120 2.60 -6.75 -5.33
CA TYR A 120 1.59 -5.82 -4.79
C TYR A 120 0.81 -6.38 -3.60
N SER A 121 0.50 -7.68 -3.64
CA SER A 121 -0.24 -8.36 -2.60
C SER A 121 0.47 -8.36 -1.24
N TRP A 122 1.78 -8.11 -1.17
CA TRP A 122 2.55 -8.03 0.09
C TRP A 122 2.06 -6.92 1.02
N LEU A 123 1.53 -5.82 0.48
CA LEU A 123 0.99 -4.72 1.29
C LEU A 123 -0.44 -4.96 1.76
N ARG A 124 -1.17 -5.90 1.15
CA ARG A 124 -2.64 -6.05 1.31
C ARG A 124 -3.10 -6.16 2.75
N ASN A 125 -2.34 -6.85 3.59
CA ASN A 125 -2.68 -7.12 5.00
C ASN A 125 -1.79 -6.34 5.98
N ARG A 126 -1.15 -5.28 5.49
CA ARG A 126 -0.23 -4.41 6.24
C ARG A 126 -0.94 -3.08 6.52
N PRO A 127 -1.64 -2.96 7.67
CA PRO A 127 -2.60 -1.87 7.87
C PRO A 127 -1.95 -0.49 7.87
N VAL A 128 -0.68 -0.39 8.28
CA VAL A 128 0.06 0.88 8.32
C VAL A 128 0.31 1.40 6.90
N GLU A 129 0.84 0.57 6.02
CA GLU A 129 1.16 0.92 4.64
C GLU A 129 -0.12 1.13 3.81
N VAL A 130 -1.14 0.31 4.01
CA VAL A 130 -2.46 0.50 3.39
C VAL A 130 -3.07 1.83 3.83
N ALA A 131 -3.00 2.17 5.11
CA ALA A 131 -3.48 3.47 5.61
C ALA A 131 -2.66 4.63 5.00
N ALA A 132 -1.34 4.49 4.92
CA ALA A 132 -0.46 5.51 4.32
C ALA A 132 -0.78 5.74 2.83
N LEU A 133 -1.05 4.70 2.05
CA LEU A 133 -1.42 4.82 0.63
C LEU A 133 -2.81 5.47 0.45
N LYS A 134 -3.76 5.16 1.34
CA LYS A 134 -5.07 5.83 1.37
C LYS A 134 -4.93 7.31 1.72
N GLU A 135 -4.12 7.61 2.73
CA GLU A 135 -3.81 8.97 3.15
C GLU A 135 -3.19 9.79 2.02
N LEU A 136 -2.17 9.23 1.34
CA LEU A 136 -1.54 9.82 0.16
C LEU A 136 -2.56 10.14 -0.93
N THR A 137 -3.52 9.25 -1.18
CA THR A 137 -4.57 9.45 -2.18
C THR A 137 -5.51 10.60 -1.79
N VAL A 138 -5.94 10.67 -0.52
CA VAL A 138 -6.78 11.75 0.00
C VAL A 138 -6.08 13.10 -0.15
N VAL A 139 -4.82 13.19 0.29
CA VAL A 139 -4.04 14.42 0.22
C VAL A 139 -3.80 14.83 -1.24
N ARG A 140 -3.39 13.91 -2.13
CA ARG A 140 -3.20 14.21 -3.55
C ARG A 140 -4.48 14.76 -4.19
N ASN A 141 -5.62 14.16 -3.90
CA ASN A 141 -6.89 14.63 -4.46
C ASN A 141 -7.27 16.01 -3.94
N ALA A 142 -7.01 16.29 -2.66
CA ALA A 142 -7.27 17.62 -2.08
C ALA A 142 -6.34 18.71 -2.66
N VAL A 143 -5.07 18.37 -2.95
CA VAL A 143 -4.15 19.31 -3.61
C VAL A 143 -4.47 19.51 -5.08
N ALA A 144 -4.73 18.43 -5.83
CA ALA A 144 -4.95 18.49 -7.28
C ALA A 144 -6.33 19.02 -7.67
N HIS A 145 -7.33 18.83 -6.83
CA HIS A 145 -8.73 19.15 -7.12
C HIS A 145 -9.39 19.83 -5.92
N PRO A 146 -9.49 21.18 -5.91
CA PRO A 146 -10.10 21.95 -4.81
C PRO A 146 -11.63 21.86 -4.85
N SER A 147 -12.15 20.63 -4.82
CA SER A 147 -13.57 20.33 -4.74
C SER A 147 -14.01 20.20 -3.27
N ALA A 148 -15.27 20.54 -2.98
CA ALA A 148 -15.84 20.36 -1.65
C ALA A 148 -15.75 18.91 -1.15
N HIS A 149 -15.83 17.94 -2.08
CA HIS A 149 -15.70 16.53 -1.78
C HIS A 149 -14.30 16.16 -1.29
N ALA A 150 -13.25 16.58 -2.02
CA ALA A 150 -11.86 16.33 -1.61
C ALA A 150 -11.51 17.08 -0.30
N ALA A 151 -12.03 18.30 -0.13
CA ALA A 151 -11.88 19.06 1.11
C ALA A 151 -12.51 18.35 2.31
N THR A 152 -13.68 17.72 2.13
CA THR A 152 -14.35 16.95 3.20
C THR A 152 -13.50 15.76 3.64
N PHE A 153 -12.99 14.96 2.69
CA PHE A 153 -12.13 13.82 3.03
C PHE A 153 -10.83 14.24 3.72
N LEU A 154 -10.20 15.33 3.27
CA LEU A 154 -9.03 15.88 3.95
C LEU A 154 -9.36 16.34 5.37
N SER A 155 -10.49 17.00 5.55
CA SER A 155 -10.95 17.45 6.87
C SER A 155 -11.22 16.28 7.81
N ASP A 156 -11.85 15.21 7.34
CA ASP A 156 -12.10 14.01 8.13
C ASP A 156 -10.78 13.33 8.53
N LEU A 157 -9.87 13.16 7.57
CA LEU A 157 -8.52 12.63 7.81
C LEU A 157 -7.75 13.47 8.83
N ALA A 158 -7.80 14.80 8.72
CA ALA A 158 -7.15 15.71 9.65
C ALA A 158 -7.76 15.60 11.05
N LYS A 159 -9.09 15.51 11.15
CA LYS A 159 -9.82 15.38 12.41
C LYS A 159 -9.45 14.09 13.14
N ASP A 160 -9.33 12.97 12.43
CA ASP A 160 -8.90 11.68 12.99
C ASP A 160 -7.50 11.76 13.63
N LYS A 161 -6.66 12.68 13.15
CA LYS A 161 -5.33 12.96 13.70
C LYS A 161 -5.28 14.14 14.68
N GLY A 162 -6.41 14.80 14.93
CA GLY A 162 -6.49 15.97 15.81
C GLY A 162 -5.91 17.26 15.20
N TYR A 163 -5.83 17.37 13.87
CA TYR A 163 -5.36 18.56 13.17
C TYR A 163 -6.51 19.49 12.79
N GLN A 164 -6.26 20.80 12.86
CA GLN A 164 -7.13 21.83 12.31
C GLN A 164 -6.60 22.23 10.95
N VAL A 165 -7.38 21.99 9.89
CA VAL A 165 -6.95 22.22 8.51
C VAL A 165 -7.99 23.06 7.78
N THR A 166 -7.50 24.05 7.03
CA THR A 166 -8.31 24.85 6.10
C THR A 166 -7.90 24.59 4.65
N ARG A 167 -6.64 24.19 4.44
CA ARG A 167 -6.07 23.80 3.15
C ARG A 167 -5.15 22.58 3.28
N PRO A 168 -4.77 21.92 2.17
CA PRO A 168 -3.84 20.80 2.19
C PRO A 168 -2.48 21.11 2.85
N ALA A 169 -1.91 22.29 2.63
CA ALA A 169 -0.67 22.68 3.29
C ALA A 169 -0.73 22.65 4.83
N ASP A 170 -1.87 22.97 5.44
CA ASP A 170 -2.02 22.91 6.91
C ASP A 170 -1.84 21.48 7.42
N TYR A 171 -2.43 20.51 6.71
CA TYR A 171 -2.24 19.10 6.97
C TYR A 171 -0.77 18.70 6.78
N LEU A 172 -0.19 19.04 5.63
CA LEU A 172 1.18 18.64 5.25
C LEU A 172 2.25 19.19 6.20
N LYS A 173 2.03 20.37 6.80
CA LYS A 173 2.92 20.99 7.79
C LYS A 173 2.61 20.58 9.23
N SER A 174 1.51 19.87 9.48
CA SER A 174 1.16 19.42 10.82
C SER A 174 2.24 18.47 11.36
N LEU A 175 2.52 18.60 12.66
CA LEU A 175 3.59 17.83 13.32
C LEU A 175 3.05 16.50 13.86
N ARG A 176 3.75 15.42 13.54
CA ARG A 176 3.59 14.11 14.16
C ARG A 176 4.97 13.60 14.55
N THR A 177 5.13 13.24 15.82
CA THR A 177 6.42 12.75 16.36
C THR A 177 7.61 13.67 16.05
N GLY A 178 7.39 14.99 16.00
CA GLY A 178 8.44 15.98 15.72
C GLY A 178 8.76 16.24 14.24
N SER A 179 8.08 15.58 13.31
CA SER A 179 8.26 15.76 11.86
C SER A 179 6.98 16.25 11.19
N TRP A 180 7.11 17.04 10.12
CA TRP A 180 5.97 17.40 9.29
C TRP A 180 5.40 16.18 8.57
N GLU A 181 4.07 16.11 8.44
CA GLU A 181 3.39 15.01 7.75
C GLU A 181 3.93 14.79 6.33
N VAL A 182 4.28 15.85 5.58
CA VAL A 182 4.89 15.70 4.24
C VAL A 182 6.17 14.86 4.26
N LEU A 183 7.04 15.03 5.27
CA LEU A 183 8.28 14.26 5.38
C LEU A 183 8.02 12.80 5.78
N LEU A 184 7.01 12.58 6.63
CA LEU A 184 6.59 11.24 7.00
C LEU A 184 6.00 10.50 5.80
N MET A 185 5.14 11.16 5.02
CA MET A 185 4.59 10.64 3.78
C MET A 185 5.68 10.26 2.78
N LEU A 186 6.65 11.16 2.52
CA LEU A 186 7.80 10.89 1.65
C LEU A 186 8.58 9.66 2.13
N THR A 187 8.78 9.52 3.44
CA THR A 187 9.46 8.36 4.02
C THR A 187 8.66 7.06 3.81
N GLN A 188 7.35 7.10 4.00
CA GLN A 188 6.49 5.94 3.74
C GLN A 188 6.50 5.51 2.27
N VAL A 189 6.52 6.47 1.33
CA VAL A 189 6.68 6.17 -0.10
C VAL A 189 7.99 5.41 -0.36
N SER A 190 9.12 5.86 0.21
CA SER A 190 10.40 5.15 0.09
C SER A 190 10.36 3.75 0.68
N VAL A 191 9.77 3.58 1.86
CA VAL A 191 9.65 2.26 2.53
C VAL A 191 8.83 1.29 1.68
N ILE A 192 7.65 1.71 1.24
CA ILE A 192 6.74 0.91 0.41
C ILE A 192 7.43 0.48 -0.88
N ALA A 193 8.07 1.41 -1.59
CA ALA A 193 8.74 1.05 -2.83
C ALA A 193 9.98 0.18 -2.63
N THR A 194 10.72 0.38 -1.54
CA THR A 194 11.85 -0.49 -1.21
C THR A 194 11.37 -1.91 -0.99
N ALA A 195 10.27 -2.10 -0.24
CA ALA A 195 9.68 -3.40 0.01
C ALA A 195 9.11 -4.06 -1.25
N LEU A 196 8.43 -3.30 -2.12
CA LEU A 196 7.89 -3.83 -3.38
C LEU A 196 8.97 -4.21 -4.39
N ALA A 197 10.19 -3.68 -4.26
CA ALA A 197 11.33 -4.05 -5.08
C ALA A 197 12.07 -5.30 -4.59
N GLU A 198 11.71 -5.85 -3.43
CA GLU A 198 12.35 -7.05 -2.93
C GLU A 198 12.03 -8.25 -3.81
N THR A 199 12.92 -9.23 -3.85
CA THR A 199 12.76 -10.42 -4.70
C THR A 199 11.99 -11.55 -4.01
N SER A 200 11.54 -11.32 -2.77
CA SER A 200 10.79 -12.28 -1.98
C SER A 200 9.93 -11.58 -0.93
N GLU A 201 8.84 -12.23 -0.52
CA GLU A 201 7.98 -11.73 0.56
C GLU A 201 8.73 -11.59 1.89
N LEU A 202 9.69 -12.48 2.18
CA LEU A 202 10.54 -12.39 3.37
C LEU A 202 11.42 -11.13 3.36
N GLY A 203 11.98 -10.78 2.20
CA GLY A 203 12.73 -9.52 2.04
C GLY A 203 11.84 -8.30 2.28
N ALA A 204 10.63 -8.32 1.73
CA ALA A 204 9.66 -7.24 1.94
C ALA A 204 9.24 -7.13 3.42
N ASP A 205 9.02 -8.26 4.10
CA ASP A 205 8.66 -8.30 5.53
C ASP A 205 9.74 -7.72 6.45
N ALA A 206 11.01 -7.83 6.08
CA ALA A 206 12.10 -7.20 6.82
C ALA A 206 12.08 -5.66 6.77
N ILE A 207 11.33 -5.08 5.83
CA ILE A 207 11.21 -3.63 5.64
C ILE A 207 9.85 -3.10 6.13
N LEU A 208 8.78 -3.86 5.89
CA LEU A 208 7.40 -3.48 6.19
C LEU A 208 7.05 -3.63 7.66
N GLN A 209 6.01 -2.93 8.11
CA GLN A 209 5.42 -3.20 9.42
C GLN A 209 4.81 -4.61 9.46
N PRO A 210 4.76 -5.28 10.63
CA PRO A 210 4.23 -6.63 10.75
C PRO A 210 2.81 -6.81 10.18
N GLU A 211 2.54 -7.97 9.58
CA GLU A 211 1.22 -8.32 9.04
C GLU A 211 0.22 -8.36 10.19
N ALA A 212 -0.97 -7.79 9.98
CA ALA A 212 -2.02 -7.93 10.98
C ALA A 212 -2.41 -9.40 11.13
N SER A 213 -2.68 -9.83 12.37
CA SER A 213 -3.24 -11.15 12.60
C SER A 213 -4.62 -11.28 11.94
N PHE A 214 -4.89 -12.46 11.38
CA PHE A 214 -6.13 -12.78 10.71
C PHE A 214 -7.15 -13.33 11.70
N GLN A 215 -8.35 -12.77 11.68
CA GLN A 215 -9.48 -13.32 12.43
C GLN A 215 -9.99 -14.61 11.76
N ALA A 216 -10.55 -15.55 12.54
CA ALA A 216 -11.12 -16.81 12.04
C ALA A 216 -12.03 -16.66 10.81
N GLY A 217 -12.87 -15.62 10.80
CA GLY A 217 -13.81 -15.34 9.71
C GLY A 217 -13.22 -14.59 8.51
N GLN A 218 -12.01 -14.07 8.62
CA GLN A 218 -11.34 -13.27 7.59
C GLN A 218 -10.71 -14.17 6.53
N LYS A 219 -10.73 -13.73 5.27
CA LYS A 219 -10.00 -14.41 4.19
C LYS A 219 -8.51 -14.07 4.29
N ALA A 220 -7.67 -15.10 4.41
CA ALA A 220 -6.22 -14.98 4.42
C ALA A 220 -5.62 -15.46 3.09
N PRO A 221 -4.43 -14.98 2.69
CA PRO A 221 -3.73 -15.47 1.49
C PRO A 221 -3.28 -16.93 1.67
N ALA A 222 -2.82 -17.56 0.59
CA ALA A 222 -2.20 -18.88 0.69
C ALA A 222 -0.95 -18.82 1.59
N GLY A 223 -0.72 -19.86 2.38
CA GLY A 223 0.42 -19.94 3.29
C GLY A 223 0.15 -20.77 4.53
N THR A 224 1.15 -20.81 5.42
CA THR A 224 1.05 -21.45 6.73
C THR A 224 0.78 -20.39 7.79
N PHE A 225 -0.11 -20.70 8.72
CA PHE A 225 -0.56 -19.80 9.77
C PHE A 225 -0.45 -20.50 11.12
N ALA A 226 0.03 -19.79 12.14
CA ALA A 226 0.05 -20.27 13.51
C ALA A 226 -1.01 -19.52 14.34
N CYS A 227 -1.80 -20.25 15.10
CA CYS A 227 -2.73 -19.67 16.06
C CYS A 227 -1.94 -18.88 17.11
N THR A 228 -2.27 -17.59 17.30
CA THR A 228 -1.49 -16.70 18.18
C THR A 228 -1.56 -17.09 19.66
N HIS A 229 -2.54 -17.92 20.05
CA HIS A 229 -2.71 -18.37 21.43
C HIS A 229 -1.93 -19.67 21.76
N CYS A 230 -2.11 -20.73 20.97
CA CYS A 230 -1.58 -22.06 21.28
C CYS A 230 -0.50 -22.55 20.30
N GLY A 231 -0.20 -21.79 19.24
CA GLY A 231 0.81 -22.15 18.24
C GLY A 231 0.36 -23.18 17.20
N GLU A 232 -0.87 -23.71 17.29
CA GLU A 232 -1.43 -24.67 16.31
C GLU A 232 -1.29 -24.14 14.88
N GLU A 233 -0.79 -24.98 13.97
CA GLU A 233 -0.53 -24.58 12.60
C GLU A 233 -1.66 -24.98 11.64
N LYS A 234 -1.89 -24.14 10.65
CA LYS A 234 -2.84 -24.38 9.57
C LYS A 234 -2.28 -23.86 8.26
N THR A 235 -2.19 -24.73 7.27
CA THR A 235 -1.81 -24.35 5.90
C THR A 235 -3.05 -24.25 5.02
N ILE A 236 -3.14 -23.20 4.23
CA ILE A 236 -4.15 -23.05 3.18
C ILE A 236 -3.45 -22.81 1.84
N GLU A 237 -3.86 -23.56 0.81
CA GLU A 237 -3.25 -23.50 -0.52
C GLU A 237 -3.81 -22.37 -1.38
N VAL A 238 -5.02 -21.92 -1.07
CA VAL A 238 -5.73 -20.86 -1.78
C VAL A 238 -6.31 -19.86 -0.77
N ARG A 239 -6.58 -18.65 -1.23
CA ARG A 239 -7.17 -17.59 -0.41
C ARG A 239 -8.51 -18.05 0.19
N ALA A 240 -8.54 -18.31 1.49
CA ALA A 240 -9.67 -18.92 2.17
C ALA A 240 -9.84 -18.37 3.59
N LYS A 241 -10.98 -18.66 4.22
CA LYS A 241 -11.17 -18.37 5.66
C LYS A 241 -10.35 -19.37 6.48
N LEU A 242 -9.62 -18.88 7.47
CA LEU A 242 -8.82 -19.73 8.36
C LEU A 242 -9.68 -20.53 9.34
N GLY A 243 -10.90 -20.07 9.63
CA GLY A 243 -11.79 -20.72 10.58
C GLY A 243 -11.24 -20.70 12.00
N THR A 244 -11.90 -21.44 12.87
CA THR A 244 -11.56 -21.53 14.29
C THR A 244 -10.40 -22.48 14.51
N CYS A 245 -9.49 -22.15 15.43
CA CYS A 245 -8.40 -23.05 15.80
C CYS A 245 -8.97 -24.25 16.57
N PRO A 246 -8.63 -25.49 16.20
CA PRO A 246 -9.18 -26.68 16.84
C PRO A 246 -8.79 -26.79 18.32
N SER A 247 -7.64 -26.25 18.70
CA SER A 247 -7.06 -26.40 20.04
C SER A 247 -7.53 -25.35 21.04
N CYS A 248 -7.96 -24.16 20.60
CA CYS A 248 -8.44 -23.08 21.48
C CYS A 248 -9.88 -22.62 21.21
N GLY A 249 -10.49 -23.13 20.14
CA GLY A 249 -11.81 -22.73 19.70
C GLY A 249 -12.94 -23.35 20.51
N VAL A 250 -13.54 -22.57 21.41
CA VAL A 250 -14.79 -22.97 22.06
C VAL A 250 -15.91 -22.93 21.01
N THR A 251 -16.38 -24.09 20.58
CA THR A 251 -17.51 -24.25 19.65
C THR A 251 -18.85 -24.46 20.36
N GLU A 252 -18.87 -24.36 21.70
CA GLU A 252 -20.06 -24.57 22.49
C GLU A 252 -21.15 -23.53 22.14
N ARG A 253 -22.33 -24.04 21.80
CA ARG A 253 -23.55 -23.23 21.67
C ARG A 253 -24.00 -22.84 23.06
N CYS A 254 -24.37 -21.59 23.26
CA CYS A 254 -25.04 -21.17 24.48
C CYS A 254 -26.32 -21.99 24.66
N ALA A 255 -26.46 -22.70 25.79
CA ALA A 255 -27.59 -23.58 26.06
C ALA A 255 -28.94 -22.82 26.12
N GLU A 256 -28.93 -21.54 26.48
CA GLU A 256 -30.14 -20.74 26.64
C GLU A 256 -30.65 -20.12 25.33
N CYS A 257 -29.75 -19.56 24.51
CA CYS A 257 -30.13 -18.85 23.29
C CYS A 257 -29.77 -19.58 21.99
N GLY A 258 -29.04 -20.70 22.06
CA GLY A 258 -28.61 -21.49 20.91
C GLY A 258 -27.53 -20.83 20.05
N HIS A 259 -27.11 -19.59 20.35
CA HIS A 259 -26.07 -18.90 19.60
C HIS A 259 -24.68 -19.49 19.87
N THR A 260 -23.93 -19.76 18.80
CA THR A 260 -22.49 -20.04 18.87
C THR A 260 -21.75 -18.73 19.00
N LYS A 261 -20.91 -18.59 20.03
CA LYS A 261 -20.06 -17.40 20.17
C LYS A 261 -19.15 -17.28 18.95
N ALA A 262 -19.08 -16.08 18.36
CA ALA A 262 -18.14 -15.84 17.28
C ALA A 262 -16.73 -16.18 17.75
N SER A 263 -16.02 -16.98 16.96
CA SER A 263 -14.67 -17.40 17.30
C SER A 263 -13.75 -16.18 17.39
N SER A 264 -13.09 -16.03 18.53
CA SER A 264 -12.04 -15.03 18.76
C SER A 264 -10.65 -15.54 18.36
N THR A 265 -10.57 -16.61 17.57
CA THR A 265 -9.27 -17.14 17.13
C THR A 265 -8.61 -16.15 16.19
N THR A 266 -7.37 -15.81 16.52
CA THR A 266 -6.45 -15.02 15.71
C THR A 266 -5.30 -15.88 15.21
N TRP A 267 -4.93 -15.67 13.95
CA TRP A 267 -3.89 -16.42 13.25
C TRP A 267 -2.80 -15.46 12.76
N ALA A 268 -1.54 -15.79 13.00
CA ALA A 268 -0.39 -15.08 12.43
C ALA A 268 0.20 -15.92 11.29
N ARG A 269 0.49 -15.30 10.13
CA ARG A 269 1.14 -16.00 9.03
C ARG A 269 2.60 -16.30 9.36
N ARG A 270 3.05 -17.50 9.02
CA ARG A 270 4.46 -17.91 9.04
C ARG A 270 5.02 -17.67 7.64
N LEU A 271 6.00 -16.79 7.53
CA LEU A 271 6.80 -16.66 6.31
C LEU A 271 7.86 -17.77 6.32
N VAL A 272 7.96 -18.49 5.22
CA VAL A 272 8.88 -19.62 5.02
C VAL A 272 9.84 -19.27 3.91
#